data_AF-A0A6G1YQQ5-F1
#
_entry.id   AF-A0A6G1YQQ5-F1
#
_cell.length_a   1.000
_cell.length_b   1.000
_cell.length_c   1.000
_cell.angle_alpha   90.00
_cell.angle_beta   90.00
_cell.angle_gamma   90.00
#
_symmetry.space_group_name_H-M   'P 1'
#
loop_
_entity.id
_entity.type
_entity.pdbx_description
1 polymer ?
#
loop_
_entity_poly.entity_id
_entity_poly.type
_entity_poly.pdbx_seq_one_letter_code
_entity_poly.pdbx_strand_id
1 'polypeptide(L)' 'MKIPNIKVIERLLSNKEELFEYLRDYDSALRSTDTIEVLHFEYGIKILYCHKEASKPYKTRVYLNKMEDTDLLR' A
#
# COMPACT_ATOMS: atom_id res chain seq x y z
N MET A 1 4.40 12.50 -9.97
CA MET A 1 4.20 11.70 -8.74
C MET A 1 5.06 10.46 -8.82
N LYS A 2 5.85 10.16 -7.80
CA LYS A 2 6.61 8.89 -7.75
C LYS A 2 5.72 7.79 -7.12
N ILE A 3 5.95 6.52 -7.50
CA ILE A 3 5.26 5.34 -6.94
C ILE A 3 6.28 4.53 -6.10
N PRO A 4 5.98 4.19 -4.83
CA PRO A 4 6.88 3.39 -4.01
C PRO A 4 7.24 2.07 -4.68
N ASN A 5 8.48 1.63 -4.52
CA ASN A 5 8.95 0.38 -5.14
C ASN A 5 8.24 -0.83 -4.52
N ILE A 6 7.60 -1.66 -5.35
CA ILE A 6 6.86 -2.85 -4.92
C ILE A 6 7.72 -3.82 -4.10
N LYS A 7 8.99 -4.02 -4.45
CA LYS A 7 9.89 -4.92 -3.69
C LYS A 7 10.11 -4.45 -2.25
N VAL A 8 10.14 -3.13 -2.05
CA VAL A 8 10.26 -2.54 -0.72
C VAL A 8 8.95 -2.71 0.04
N ILE A 9 7.82 -2.46 -0.63
CA ILE A 9 6.49 -2.70 -0.05
C ILE A 9 6.37 -4.15 0.42
N GLU A 10 6.61 -5.12 -0.47
CA GLU A 10 6.57 -6.57 -0.18
C GLU A 10 7.44 -6.95 1.01
N ARG A 11 8.68 -6.47 1.05
CA ARG A 11 9.61 -6.72 2.16
C ARG A 11 9.08 -6.18 3.49
N LEU A 12 8.42 -5.02 3.47
CA LEU A 12 7.95 -4.32 4.67
C LEU A 12 6.55 -4.77 5.12
N LEU A 13 5.79 -5.55 4.33
CA LEU A 13 4.46 -6.00 4.74
C LEU A 13 4.45 -6.80 6.05
N SER A 14 5.54 -7.49 6.35
CA SER A 14 5.73 -8.24 7.59
C SER A 14 5.91 -7.32 8.80
N ASN A 15 6.30 -6.05 8.59
CA ASN A 15 6.50 -5.03 9.62
C ASN A 15 5.70 -3.77 9.29
N LYS A 16 4.45 -3.70 9.80
CA LYS A 16 3.54 -2.60 9.50
C LYS A 16 4.06 -1.22 9.92
N GLU A 17 4.80 -1.13 11.03
CA GLU A 17 5.34 0.13 11.53
C GLU A 17 6.36 0.70 10.54
N GLU A 18 7.35 -0.10 10.15
CA GLU A 18 8.38 0.27 9.18
C GLU A 18 7.78 0.55 7.79
N LEU A 19 6.78 -0.23 7.38
CA LEU A 19 6.02 0.05 6.15
C LEU A 19 5.35 1.43 6.21
N PHE A 20 4.71 1.77 7.32
CA PHE A 20 4.02 3.04 7.46
C PHE A 20 5.00 4.20 7.47
N GLU A 21 6.09 4.12 8.22
CA GLU A 21 7.16 5.12 8.20
C GLU A 21 7.69 5.36 6.78
N TYR A 22 8.04 4.29 6.07
CA TYR A 22 8.49 4.37 4.69
C TYR A 22 7.46 5.08 3.78
N LEU A 23 6.16 4.78 3.94
CA LEU A 23 5.11 5.42 3.17
C LEU A 23 4.89 6.89 3.54
N ARG A 24 5.08 7.28 4.81
CA ARG A 24 5.01 8.68 5.26
C ARG A 24 6.17 9.49 4.69
N ASP A 25 7.38 8.96 4.77
CA ASP A 25 8.59 9.61 4.24
C ASP A 25 8.51 9.79 2.72
N TYR A 26 7.89 8.82 2.05
CA TYR A 26 7.71 8.85 0.61
C TYR A 26 6.70 9.90 0.14
N ASP A 27 5.65 10.15 0.93
CA ASP A 27 4.52 10.98 0.54
C ASP A 27 4.36 12.19 1.47
N SER A 28 5.01 13.30 1.10
CA SER A 28 4.95 14.55 1.87
C SER A 28 3.55 15.16 1.98
N ALA A 29 2.56 14.68 1.22
CA ALA A 29 1.17 15.10 1.34
C ALA A 29 0.45 14.43 2.51
N LEU A 30 1.03 13.36 3.08
CA LEU A 30 0.46 12.60 4.17
C LEU A 30 0.52 13.41 5.47
N ARG A 31 -0.62 13.59 6.13
CA ARG A 31 -0.67 14.26 7.43
C ARG A 31 -0.34 13.27 8.55
N SER A 32 0.22 13.75 9.65
CA SER A 32 0.50 12.92 10.83
C SER A 32 -0.78 12.27 11.40
N THR A 33 -1.93 12.91 11.22
CA THR A 33 -3.24 12.39 11.64
C THR A 33 -3.87 11.41 10.66
N ASP A 34 -3.32 11.28 9.45
CA ASP A 34 -3.86 10.37 8.45
C ASP A 34 -3.59 8.92 8.85
N THR A 35 -4.52 8.04 8.50
CA THR A 35 -4.40 6.60 8.69
C THR A 35 -4.03 5.93 7.37
N ILE A 36 -3.23 4.87 7.48
CA ILE A 36 -2.84 4.00 6.36
C ILE A 36 -3.44 2.63 6.65
N GLU A 37 -4.17 2.08 5.69
CA GLU A 37 -4.73 0.73 5.77
C GLU A 37 -4.18 -0.13 4.63
N VAL A 38 -3.84 -1.39 4.94
CA VAL A 38 -3.29 -2.34 3.98
C VAL A 38 -4.23 -3.53 3.88
N LEU A 39 -4.78 -3.73 2.69
CA LEU A 39 -5.71 -4.82 2.37
C LEU A 39 -5.04 -5.76 1.37
N HIS A 40 -5.03 -7.04 1.71
CA HIS A 40 -4.58 -8.10 0.81
C HIS A 40 -5.78 -8.64 0.04
N PHE A 41 -5.59 -8.94 -1.24
CA PHE A 41 -6.57 -9.60 -2.09
C PHE A 41 -5.86 -10.60 -3.01
N GLU A 42 -6.63 -11.42 -3.72
CA GLU A 42 -6.13 -12.56 -4.52
C GLU A 42 -4.96 -12.17 -5.46
N TYR A 43 -5.04 -11.00 -6.08
CA TYR A 43 -4.07 -10.56 -7.09
C TYR A 43 -3.09 -9.50 -6.58
N GLY A 44 -3.04 -9.25 -5.26
CA GLY A 44 -2.05 -8.36 -4.67
C GLY A 44 -2.54 -7.57 -3.47
N ILE A 45 -2.10 -6.31 -3.39
CA ILE A 45 -2.23 -5.50 -2.18
C ILE A 45 -2.76 -4.12 -2.53
N LYS A 46 -3.69 -3.64 -1.71
CA LYS A 46 -4.24 -2.29 -1.76
C LYS A 46 -3.81 -1.54 -0.51
N ILE A 47 -3.23 -0.36 -0.70
CA ILE A 47 -2.89 0.57 0.37
C ILE A 47 -3.82 1.78 0.27
N LEU A 48 -4.61 2.00 1.31
CA LEU A 48 -5.56 3.09 1.43
C LEU A 48 -4.98 4.17 2.34
N TYR A 49 -5.18 5.43 1.96
CA TYR A 49 -4.81 6.59 2.76
C TYR A 49 -6.08 7.37 3.08
N CYS A 50 -6.35 7.55 4.37
CA CYS A 50 -7.58 8.16 4.87
C CYS A 50 -7.23 9.33 5.80
N HIS A 51 -8.00 10.41 5.69
CA HIS A 51 -7.99 11.44 6.73
C HIS A 51 -8.72 10.92 7.98
N LYS A 52 -8.30 11.35 9.17
CA LYS A 52 -8.80 10.88 10.49
C LYS A 52 -10.34 10.81 10.60
N GLU A 53 -11.05 11.67 9.90
CA GLU A 53 -12.52 11.81 9.97
C GLU A 53 -13.21 11.54 8.63
N ALA A 54 -12.47 11.11 7.60
CA ALA A 54 -13.04 10.82 6.30
C ALA A 54 -13.55 9.37 6.24
N SER A 55 -14.78 9.19 5.76
CA SER A 55 -15.38 7.88 5.50
C SER A 55 -14.85 7.18 4.25
N LYS A 56 -14.03 7.88 3.45
CA LYS A 56 -13.47 7.38 2.19
C LYS A 56 -11.97 7.70 2.11
N PRO A 57 -11.18 6.78 1.52
CA PRO A 57 -9.78 7.05 1.26
C PRO A 57 -9.66 8.17 0.22
N TYR A 58 -8.80 9.15 0.49
CA TYR A 58 -8.48 10.19 -0.49
C TYR A 58 -7.45 9.70 -1.52
N LYS A 59 -6.72 8.63 -1.20
CA LYS A 59 -5.75 8.00 -2.09
C LYS A 59 -5.75 6.49 -1.90
N THR A 60 -5.62 5.78 -3.01
CA THR A 60 -5.51 4.33 -3.06
C THR A 60 -4.33 3.96 -3.94
N ARG A 61 -3.46 3.06 -3.49
CA ARG A 61 -2.40 2.44 -4.30
C ARG A 61 -2.63 0.95 -4.38
N VAL A 62 -2.49 0.39 -5.58
CA VAL A 62 -2.64 -1.04 -5.82
C VAL A 62 -1.31 -1.58 -6.35
N TYR A 63 -0.84 -2.65 -5.74
CA TYR A 63 0.34 -3.41 -6.15
C TYR A 63 -0.14 -4.79 -6.53
N LEU A 64 0.02 -5.15 -7.80
CA LEU A 64 -0.38 -6.46 -8.29
C LEU A 64 0.78 -7.45 -8.12
N ASN A 65 0.45 -8.67 -7.74
CA ASN A 65 1.40 -9.78 -7.78
C ASN A 65 1.90 -9.95 -9.21
N LYS A 66 3.18 -10.31 -9.37
CA LYS A 66 3.68 -10.67 -10.70
C LYS A 66 2.93 -11.91 -11.18
N MET A 67 2.42 -11.87 -12.41
CA MET A 67 1.71 -12.98 -13.08
C MET A 67 2.58 -14.22 -13.36
N GLU A 68 3.77 -14.35 -12.75
CA GLU A 68 4.65 -15.51 -12.94
C GLU A 68 4.20 -16.73 -12.12
N ASP A 69 3.21 -16.60 -11.23
CA ASP A 69 2.67 -17.69 -10.39
C ASP A 69 1.15 -17.91 -10.56
N THR A 70 0.55 -17.41 -11.64
CA THR A 70 -0.80 -17.82 -12.02
C THR A 70 -0.70 -18.95 -13.04
N ASP A 71 -0.58 -20.19 -12.54
CA ASP A 71 -0.96 -21.43 -13.25
C ASP A 71 -2.48 -21.45 -13.52
N LEU A 72 -3.01 -20.40 -14.15
CA LEU A 72 -4.42 -20.22 -14.49
C LEU A 72 -4.63 -20.17 -16.01
N LEU A 73 -3.98 -21.09 -16.72
CA LEU A 73 -4.39 -21.55 -18.05
C LEU A 73 -4.26 -23.08 -18.11
N ARG A 74 -5.13 -23.78 -17.36
CA ARG A 74 -5.47 -25.18 -17.58
C ARG A 74 -6.97 -25.34 -17.66
#